data_AF-A0A924UI86-F1
#
_entry.id   AF-A0A924UI86-F1
#
_cell.length_a   1.000
_cell.length_b   1.000
_cell.length_c   1.000
_cell.angle_alpha   90.00
_cell.angle_beta   90.00
_cell.angle_gamma   90.00
#
_symmetry.space_group_name_H-M   'P 1'
#
loop_
_entity.id
_entity.type
_entity.pdbx_description
1 polymer ?
#
loop_
_entity_poly.entity_id
_entity_poly.type
_entity_poly.pdbx_seq_one_letter_code
_entity_poly.pdbx_strand_id
1 'polypeptide(L)'
;MRNWVQFIFIGWALFFSLGGCFKKTSDSNEASHKVSDMALEVQIPKELMREVVKEIGEDTKTLTPVYVFVPLQIELHDKSPGVLSAESLKFDYPKGGGQLDLKKFVVGNGSFYFNLTVDQFSKLPDLVHLYYVSHAPIKKIEDEHYGLGCGKWVDIKSQFKNLQKEDFLKLNTNQLRYLYVVAGTYVFVFRDGHQIYLSQLTITDSRYTNELCLTPAGESL
;
A
#
# COMPACT_ATOMS: atom_id res chain seq x y z
N MET A 1 -62.93 12.70 28.64
CA MET A 1 -62.63 13.16 30.01
C MET A 1 -61.28 13.87 29.93
N ARG A 2 -61.27 15.20 29.93
CA ARG A 2 -61.08 16.07 31.12
C ARG A 2 -59.57 16.31 31.29
N ASN A 3 -59.05 17.42 30.75
CA ASN A 3 -58.79 18.71 31.44
C ASN A 3 -57.79 18.53 32.59
N TRP A 4 -56.76 19.34 32.85
CA TRP A 4 -56.44 20.74 32.51
C TRP A 4 -55.12 21.09 33.28
N VAL A 5 -54.61 22.30 33.05
CA VAL A 5 -53.77 23.15 33.93
C VAL A 5 -52.25 23.16 33.70
N GLN A 6 -51.83 24.29 33.13
CA GLN A 6 -50.51 24.92 33.17
C GLN A 6 -50.06 25.25 34.60
N PHE A 7 -48.75 25.26 34.86
CA PHE A 7 -48.18 26.29 35.73
C PHE A 7 -46.84 26.78 35.16
N ILE A 8 -46.78 28.10 34.99
CA ILE A 8 -45.60 28.92 34.74
C ILE A 8 -44.96 29.19 36.11
N PHE A 9 -43.63 29.06 36.22
CA PHE A 9 -42.88 29.91 37.15
C PHE A 9 -41.53 30.34 36.57
N ILE A 10 -41.26 31.61 36.85
CA ILE A 10 -40.24 32.50 36.33
C ILE A 10 -38.87 32.21 36.95
N GLY A 11 -37.84 32.29 36.11
CA GLY A 11 -36.60 33.00 36.42
C GLY A 11 -35.51 32.23 37.16
N TRP A 12 -34.37 32.05 36.49
CA TRP A 12 -33.08 32.60 36.92
C TRP A 12 -32.08 32.51 35.76
N ALA A 13 -31.58 33.67 35.34
CA ALA A 13 -30.33 33.77 34.58
C ALA A 13 -29.20 33.23 35.46
N LEU A 14 -28.19 32.57 34.87
CA LEU A 14 -26.77 32.64 35.25
C LEU A 14 -25.91 31.70 34.38
N PHE A 15 -24.85 32.29 33.82
CA PHE A 15 -23.60 31.71 33.32
C PHE A 15 -23.60 30.85 32.04
N PHE A 16 -23.28 31.56 30.96
CA PHE A 16 -22.26 31.19 29.98
C PHE A 16 -21.16 30.27 30.56
N SER A 17 -21.13 29.03 30.09
CA SER A 17 -19.88 28.37 29.74
C SER A 17 -20.17 27.41 28.60
N LEU A 18 -20.20 27.95 27.39
CA LEU A 18 -19.95 27.19 26.18
C LEU A 18 -18.52 26.67 26.29
N GLY A 19 -18.35 25.53 26.96
CA GLY A 19 -17.18 24.67 26.85
C GLY A 19 -17.19 24.07 25.46
N GLY A 20 -16.95 24.91 24.45
CA GLY A 20 -16.60 24.47 23.12
C GLY A 20 -15.29 23.72 23.26
N CYS A 21 -15.35 22.39 23.28
CA CYS A 21 -14.23 21.55 22.91
C CYS A 21 -13.88 21.93 21.46
N PHE A 22 -13.00 22.91 21.32
CA PHE A 22 -12.22 23.10 20.12
C PHE A 22 -11.44 21.80 19.93
N LYS A 23 -11.98 20.92 19.09
CA LYS A 23 -11.23 19.85 18.47
C LYS A 23 -10.14 20.57 17.69
N LYS A 24 -8.95 20.66 18.30
CA LYS A 24 -7.75 21.14 17.65
C LYS A 24 -7.59 20.23 16.45
N THR A 25 -7.92 20.72 15.27
CA THR A 25 -7.50 20.09 14.02
C THR A 25 -5.99 20.09 14.12
N SER A 26 -5.44 18.94 14.52
CA SER A 26 -4.01 18.70 14.43
C SER A 26 -3.71 18.87 12.96
N ASP A 27 -2.93 19.89 12.61
CA ASP A 27 -2.21 19.89 11.34
C ASP A 27 -1.38 18.61 11.36
N SER A 28 -1.94 17.53 10.83
CA SER A 28 -1.24 16.28 10.68
C SER A 28 -0.05 16.56 9.79
N ASN A 29 1.15 16.30 10.30
CA ASN A 29 2.38 16.48 9.53
C ASN A 29 2.40 15.42 8.42
N GLU A 30 1.75 15.70 7.30
CA GLU A 30 1.81 14.91 6.08
C GLU A 30 3.04 15.32 5.28
N ALA A 31 3.88 14.35 4.93
CA ALA A 31 5.01 14.56 4.03
C ALA A 31 4.78 13.82 2.70
N SER A 32 4.91 14.55 1.60
CA SER A 32 4.80 14.01 0.24
C SER A 32 6.17 13.89 -0.39
N HIS A 33 6.44 12.73 -1.00
CA HIS A 33 7.69 12.39 -1.67
C HIS A 33 7.41 12.06 -3.13
N LYS A 34 7.91 12.89 -4.04
CA LYS A 34 7.98 12.55 -5.48
C LYS A 34 9.24 11.75 -5.75
N VAL A 35 9.09 10.56 -6.30
CA VAL A 35 10.22 9.71 -6.69
C VAL A 35 10.61 10.07 -8.12
N SER A 36 11.73 10.78 -8.30
CA SER A 36 12.13 11.37 -9.58
C SER A 36 12.94 10.44 -10.48
N ASP A 37 13.47 9.36 -9.94
CA ASP A 37 14.27 8.42 -10.73
C ASP A 37 13.36 7.74 -11.74
N MET A 38 13.74 7.79 -13.02
CA MET A 38 13.07 7.01 -14.07
C MET A 38 12.94 5.58 -13.57
N ALA A 39 11.75 4.99 -13.70
CA ALA A 39 11.52 3.61 -13.31
C ALA A 39 12.68 2.77 -13.82
N LEU A 40 13.55 2.29 -12.90
CA LEU A 40 14.55 1.29 -13.20
C LEU A 40 13.82 0.25 -14.03
N GLU A 41 14.34 -0.02 -15.24
CA GLU A 41 13.78 -0.93 -16.24
C GLU A 41 12.94 -2.00 -15.55
N VAL A 42 11.63 -1.97 -15.76
CA VAL A 42 10.65 -2.74 -14.98
C VAL A 42 11.05 -4.23 -14.99
N GLN A 43 11.63 -4.70 -13.89
CA GLN A 43 12.13 -6.08 -13.77
C GLN A 43 11.01 -6.99 -13.28
N ILE A 44 10.04 -7.26 -14.16
CA ILE A 44 9.03 -8.28 -13.87
C ILE A 44 9.60 -9.65 -14.26
N PRO A 45 9.60 -10.65 -13.35
CA PRO A 45 10.01 -12.01 -13.66
C PRO A 45 9.36 -12.52 -14.95
N LYS A 46 10.17 -13.11 -15.84
CA LYS A 46 9.72 -13.61 -17.15
C LYS A 46 8.59 -14.62 -17.01
N GLU A 47 8.60 -15.42 -15.95
CA GLU A 47 7.56 -16.38 -15.63
C GLU A 47 6.20 -15.70 -15.39
N LEU A 48 6.17 -14.58 -14.66
CA LEU A 48 4.94 -13.81 -14.44
C LEU A 48 4.43 -13.20 -15.75
N MET A 49 5.33 -12.63 -16.54
CA MET A 49 4.93 -12.07 -17.84
C MET A 49 4.42 -13.14 -18.80
N ARG A 50 4.96 -14.36 -18.75
CA ARG A 50 4.43 -15.48 -19.53
C ARG A 50 3.01 -15.83 -19.13
N GLU A 51 2.68 -15.86 -17.84
CA GLU A 51 1.29 -16.10 -17.39
C GLU A 51 0.36 -15.00 -17.90
N VAL A 52 0.74 -13.72 -17.75
CA VAL A 52 -0.05 -12.59 -18.27
C VAL A 52 -0.27 -12.69 -19.79
N VAL A 53 0.78 -13.00 -20.55
CA VAL A 53 0.69 -13.09 -22.02
C VAL A 53 -0.08 -14.33 -22.46
N LYS A 54 0.01 -15.45 -21.72
CA LYS A 54 -0.72 -16.68 -22.03
C LYS A 54 -2.22 -16.47 -21.96
N GLU A 55 -2.72 -15.83 -20.90
CA GLU A 55 -4.15 -15.50 -20.78
C GLU A 55 -4.63 -14.62 -21.95
N ILE A 56 -3.77 -13.71 -22.42
CA ILE A 56 -4.09 -12.83 -23.55
C ILE A 56 -4.08 -13.57 -24.88
N GLY A 57 -3.10 -14.45 -25.08
CA GLY A 57 -2.95 -15.24 -26.30
C GLY A 57 -4.09 -16.25 -26.51
N GLU A 58 -4.68 -16.75 -25.42
CA GLU A 58 -5.89 -17.58 -25.47
C GLU A 58 -7.09 -16.80 -26.00
N ASP A 59 -7.24 -15.53 -25.59
CA ASP A 59 -8.32 -14.65 -26.05
C ASP A 59 -8.07 -14.10 -27.48
N THR A 60 -6.81 -13.94 -27.87
CA THR A 60 -6.43 -13.08 -28.99
C THR A 60 -5.31 -13.71 -29.83
N LYS A 61 -5.64 -14.79 -30.54
CA LYS A 61 -4.72 -15.67 -31.28
C LYS A 61 -3.76 -15.01 -32.31
N THR A 62 -3.82 -13.69 -32.53
CA THR A 62 -3.09 -12.99 -33.59
C THR A 62 -2.52 -11.61 -33.22
N LEU A 63 -2.70 -11.12 -31.99
CA LEU A 63 -2.32 -9.72 -31.66
C LEU A 63 -1.23 -9.65 -30.60
N THR A 64 -0.16 -8.92 -30.91
CA THR A 64 0.94 -8.62 -29.99
C THR A 64 0.45 -7.65 -28.92
N PRO A 65 0.66 -7.93 -27.63
CA PRO A 65 0.21 -7.04 -26.57
C PRO A 65 0.93 -5.69 -26.63
N VAL A 66 0.17 -4.62 -26.34
CA VAL A 66 0.71 -3.26 -26.22
C VAL A 66 0.85 -2.92 -24.74
N TYR A 67 2.08 -2.64 -24.30
CA TYR A 67 2.35 -2.31 -22.91
C TYR A 67 2.26 -0.81 -22.65
N VAL A 68 1.52 -0.43 -21.61
CA VAL A 68 1.36 0.96 -21.16
C VAL A 68 1.77 1.06 -19.70
N PHE A 69 2.83 1.80 -19.40
CA PHE A 69 3.27 1.99 -18.02
C PHE A 69 2.45 3.07 -17.30
N VAL A 70 1.94 2.75 -16.12
CA VAL A 70 1.08 3.65 -15.31
C VAL A 70 1.77 4.06 -14.01
N PRO A 71 1.52 5.29 -13.53
CA PRO A 71 2.06 5.74 -12.25
C PRO A 71 1.44 4.97 -11.09
N LEU A 72 2.10 5.03 -9.93
CA LEU A 72 1.61 4.43 -8.69
C LEU A 72 1.75 5.43 -7.56
N GLN A 73 0.79 5.42 -6.65
CA GLN A 73 0.80 6.18 -5.41
C GLN A 73 0.58 5.23 -4.24
N ILE A 74 1.36 5.40 -3.18
CA ILE A 74 1.17 4.66 -1.93
C ILE A 74 1.16 5.63 -0.76
N GLU A 75 0.61 5.17 0.35
CA GLU A 75 0.64 5.90 1.61
C GLU A 75 1.05 4.98 2.77
N LEU A 76 1.73 5.58 3.74
CA LEU A 76 2.02 4.98 5.03
C LEU A 76 1.48 5.91 6.13
N HIS A 77 0.79 5.34 7.12
CA HIS A 77 0.21 6.12 8.22
C HIS A 77 0.62 5.55 9.57
N ASP A 78 0.99 6.41 10.52
CA ASP A 78 1.28 5.99 11.88
C ASP A 78 0.03 5.40 12.53
N LYS A 79 0.17 4.20 13.12
CA LYS A 79 -0.81 3.70 14.11
C LYS A 79 -0.33 3.97 15.52
N SER A 80 0.97 3.83 15.76
CA SER A 80 1.63 4.22 16.98
C SER A 80 2.47 5.46 16.70
N PRO A 81 2.39 6.53 17.52
CA PRO A 81 3.12 7.76 17.26
C PRO A 81 4.63 7.55 17.18
N GLY A 82 5.27 8.13 16.17
CA GLY A 82 6.72 8.15 16.01
C GLY A 82 7.30 6.84 15.48
N VAL A 83 6.47 5.98 14.88
CA VAL A 83 6.95 4.79 14.16
C VAL A 83 7.50 5.20 12.80
N LEU A 84 6.80 6.09 12.11
CA LEU A 84 7.21 6.69 10.86
C LEU A 84 7.92 8.04 11.08
N SER A 85 8.68 8.50 10.09
CA SER A 85 9.37 9.79 10.11
C SER A 85 8.41 11.00 10.06
N ALA A 86 7.17 10.77 9.64
CA ALA A 86 6.05 11.72 9.69
C ALA A 86 4.75 10.92 9.95
N GLU A 87 3.71 11.57 10.46
CA GLU A 87 2.45 10.88 10.82
C GLU A 87 1.77 10.24 9.61
N SER A 88 1.91 10.87 8.45
CA SER A 88 1.47 10.37 7.15
C SER A 88 2.55 10.62 6.11
N LEU A 89 2.87 9.59 5.33
CA LEU A 89 3.83 9.64 4.24
C LEU A 89 3.14 9.23 2.95
N LYS A 90 3.26 10.07 1.94
CA LYS A 90 2.69 9.83 0.61
C LYS A 90 3.79 9.77 -0.42
N PHE A 91 3.77 8.74 -1.28
CA PHE A 91 4.79 8.56 -2.31
C PHE A 91 4.15 8.52 -3.69
N ASP A 92 4.61 9.41 -4.57
CA ASP A 92 4.20 9.48 -5.97
C ASP A 92 5.31 8.89 -6.86
N TYR A 93 5.04 7.73 -7.45
CA TYR A 93 5.93 7.06 -8.39
C TYR A 93 5.58 7.40 -9.84
N PRO A 94 6.60 7.49 -10.72
CA PRO A 94 6.39 7.74 -12.14
C PRO A 94 5.77 6.52 -12.83
N LYS A 95 5.49 6.65 -14.13
CA LYS A 95 5.01 5.55 -14.97
C LYS A 95 5.95 4.34 -14.86
N GLY A 96 5.39 3.17 -14.57
CA GLY A 96 6.14 1.93 -14.36
C GLY A 96 6.43 1.66 -12.88
N GLY A 97 6.22 2.65 -12.01
CA GLY A 97 6.36 2.51 -10.56
C GLY A 97 7.80 2.71 -10.09
N GLY A 98 8.24 1.99 -9.05
CA GLY A 98 9.57 2.20 -8.48
C GLY A 98 9.88 1.40 -7.23
N GLN A 99 10.86 1.89 -6.45
CA GLN A 99 11.34 1.24 -5.23
C GLN A 99 11.10 2.10 -3.99
N LEU A 100 10.54 1.49 -2.96
CA LEU A 100 10.44 2.05 -1.61
C LEU A 100 11.49 1.41 -0.71
N ASP A 101 12.48 2.18 -0.28
CA ASP A 101 13.38 1.78 0.81
C ASP A 101 12.89 2.36 2.14
N LEU A 102 12.35 1.51 3.00
CA LEU A 102 11.76 1.86 4.29
C LEU A 102 12.78 2.39 5.31
N LYS A 103 14.09 2.28 5.05
CA LYS A 103 15.17 2.72 5.95
C LYS A 103 14.99 4.14 6.47
N LYS A 104 14.57 5.06 5.61
CA LYS A 104 14.44 6.49 5.93
C LYS A 104 13.09 6.84 6.57
N PHE A 105 12.12 5.94 6.49
CA PHE A 105 10.73 6.23 6.78
C PHE A 105 10.24 5.54 8.05
N VAL A 106 10.70 4.31 8.33
CA VAL A 106 10.36 3.59 9.56
C VAL A 106 11.44 3.87 10.59
N VAL A 107 11.20 4.72 11.57
CA VAL A 107 12.21 5.22 12.52
C VAL A 107 12.03 4.72 13.96
N GLY A 108 10.84 4.23 14.32
CA GLY A 108 10.50 3.86 15.70
C GLY A 108 9.86 2.48 15.90
N ASN A 109 9.47 2.23 17.14
CA ASN A 109 8.86 0.98 17.57
C ASN A 109 7.34 1.10 17.67
N GLY A 110 6.59 0.18 17.06
CA GLY A 110 5.13 0.18 17.11
C GLY A 110 4.50 -0.38 15.84
N SER A 111 3.35 0.15 15.46
CA SER A 111 2.67 -0.23 14.22
C SER A 111 2.40 0.97 13.32
N PHE A 112 2.32 0.70 12.03
CA PHE A 112 1.92 1.63 10.99
C PHE A 112 1.06 0.90 9.96
N TYR A 113 0.38 1.63 9.09
CA TYR A 113 -0.41 1.07 8.00
C TYR A 113 0.28 1.31 6.66
N PHE A 114 0.02 0.41 5.72
CA PHE A 114 0.34 0.57 4.31
C PHE A 114 -0.97 0.52 3.51
N ASN A 115 -1.19 1.48 2.61
CA ASN A 115 -2.36 1.50 1.76
C ASN A 115 -2.03 2.01 0.34
N LEU A 116 -2.88 1.58 -0.59
CA LEU A 116 -2.91 2.06 -1.97
C LEU A 116 -4.09 3.04 -2.11
N THR A 117 -3.84 4.26 -2.56
CA THR A 117 -4.91 5.26 -2.72
C THR A 117 -5.92 4.85 -3.80
N VAL A 118 -7.22 4.88 -3.48
CA VAL A 118 -8.30 4.44 -4.38
C VAL A 118 -8.32 5.25 -5.69
N ASP A 119 -8.20 6.57 -5.58
CA ASP A 119 -8.43 7.50 -6.70
C ASP A 119 -7.51 7.26 -7.90
N GLN A 120 -6.29 6.77 -7.66
CA GLN A 120 -5.31 6.53 -8.73
C GLN A 120 -5.76 5.43 -9.71
N PHE A 121 -6.60 4.49 -9.27
CA PHE A 121 -7.03 3.34 -10.08
C PHE A 121 -8.39 3.60 -10.76
N SER A 122 -9.10 4.66 -10.39
CA SER A 122 -10.46 4.94 -10.87
C SER A 122 -10.57 5.16 -12.39
N LYS A 123 -9.47 5.56 -13.04
CA LYS A 123 -9.38 5.82 -14.48
C LYS A 123 -8.64 4.72 -15.25
N LEU A 124 -8.17 3.69 -14.54
CA LEU A 124 -7.51 2.55 -15.17
C LEU A 124 -8.56 1.49 -15.54
N PRO A 125 -8.24 0.61 -16.50
CA PRO A 125 -9.05 -0.57 -16.75
C PRO A 125 -9.13 -1.51 -15.54
N ASP A 126 -9.86 -2.60 -15.69
CA ASP A 126 -9.96 -3.60 -14.63
C ASP A 126 -8.59 -4.19 -14.28
N LEU A 127 -8.31 -4.25 -12.96
CA LEU A 127 -7.16 -4.98 -12.45
C LEU A 127 -7.39 -6.47 -12.69
N VAL A 128 -6.59 -7.07 -13.56
CA VAL A 128 -6.66 -8.50 -13.88
C VAL A 128 -5.81 -9.33 -12.93
N HIS A 129 -4.64 -8.83 -12.52
CA HIS A 129 -3.76 -9.45 -11.53
C HIS A 129 -3.07 -8.43 -10.64
N LEU A 130 -2.76 -8.85 -9.42
CA LEU A 130 -1.79 -8.19 -8.55
C LEU A 130 -0.85 -9.25 -8.00
N TYR A 131 0.29 -9.43 -8.65
CA TYR A 131 1.28 -10.39 -8.18
C TYR A 131 2.12 -9.81 -7.07
N TYR A 132 2.40 -10.61 -6.05
CA TYR A 132 3.41 -10.33 -5.02
C TYR A 132 4.51 -11.37 -5.12
N VAL A 133 5.75 -10.91 -5.33
CA VAL A 133 6.97 -11.72 -5.34
C VAL A 133 7.76 -11.42 -4.06
N SER A 134 7.89 -12.41 -3.19
CA SER A 134 8.52 -12.24 -1.89
C SER A 134 10.04 -12.18 -1.99
N HIS A 135 10.62 -11.13 -1.40
CA HIS A 135 12.07 -11.00 -1.18
C HIS A 135 12.46 -11.35 0.27
N ALA A 136 11.53 -11.86 1.07
CA ALA A 136 11.74 -12.32 2.42
C ALA A 136 11.79 -13.85 2.50
N PRO A 137 12.67 -14.44 3.34
CA PRO A 137 12.58 -15.85 3.69
C PRO A 137 11.34 -16.11 4.55
N ILE A 138 10.96 -17.38 4.72
CA ILE A 138 9.98 -17.73 5.75
C ILE A 138 10.69 -17.61 7.10
N LYS A 139 10.17 -16.75 7.98
CA LYS A 139 10.70 -16.54 9.32
C LYS A 139 9.66 -16.95 10.36
N LYS A 140 10.04 -17.83 11.27
CA LYS A 140 9.25 -18.11 12.47
C LYS A 140 9.56 -17.05 13.53
N ILE A 141 8.52 -16.36 13.99
CA ILE A 141 8.59 -15.35 15.06
C ILE A 141 7.51 -15.72 16.06
N GLU A 142 7.93 -16.07 17.29
CA GLU A 142 7.05 -16.69 18.29
C GLU A 142 6.39 -17.95 17.70
N ASP A 143 5.06 -18.01 17.64
CA ASP A 143 4.30 -19.16 17.14
C ASP A 143 3.79 -18.98 15.69
N GLU A 144 4.15 -17.87 15.03
CA GLU A 144 3.67 -17.52 13.69
C GLU A 144 4.79 -17.56 12.65
N HIS A 145 4.41 -17.81 11.39
CA HIS A 145 5.31 -17.76 10.25
C HIS A 145 5.02 -16.52 9.42
N TYR A 146 6.07 -15.75 9.12
CA TYR A 146 6.02 -14.55 8.32
C TYR A 146 6.80 -14.75 7.02
N GLY A 147 6.37 -14.08 5.96
CA GLY A 147 6.95 -14.20 4.63
C GLY A 147 6.46 -15.42 3.85
N LEU A 148 6.59 -15.34 2.53
CA LEU A 148 6.21 -16.41 1.59
C LEU A 148 7.39 -17.32 1.23
N GLY A 149 8.62 -16.91 1.55
CA GLY A 149 9.86 -17.54 1.12
C GLY A 149 10.46 -16.87 -0.11
N CYS A 150 11.78 -17.03 -0.27
CA CYS A 150 12.55 -16.33 -1.31
C CYS A 150 12.05 -16.64 -2.72
N GLY A 151 11.72 -15.60 -3.49
CA GLY A 151 11.31 -15.70 -4.90
C GLY A 151 9.96 -16.39 -5.12
N LYS A 152 9.28 -16.80 -4.04
CA LYS A 152 7.91 -17.31 -4.13
C LYS A 152 6.98 -16.17 -4.46
N TRP A 153 5.98 -16.45 -5.27
CA TRP A 153 5.01 -15.45 -5.70
C TRP A 153 3.58 -15.97 -5.59
N VAL A 154 2.64 -15.04 -5.52
CA VAL A 154 1.20 -15.30 -5.41
C VAL A 154 0.42 -14.16 -6.04
N ASP A 155 -0.72 -14.45 -6.66
CA ASP A 155 -1.68 -13.42 -7.06
C ASP A 155 -2.56 -13.03 -5.87
N ILE A 156 -2.41 -11.79 -5.41
CA ILE A 156 -3.17 -11.20 -4.30
C ILE A 156 -4.24 -10.21 -4.78
N LYS A 157 -4.68 -10.28 -6.05
CA LYS A 157 -5.79 -9.47 -6.56
C LYS A 157 -7.03 -9.49 -5.67
N SER A 158 -7.36 -10.65 -5.09
CA SER A 158 -8.50 -10.78 -4.16
C SER A 158 -8.37 -9.86 -2.94
N GLN A 159 -7.16 -9.48 -2.56
CA GLN A 159 -6.85 -8.58 -1.46
C GLN A 159 -6.77 -7.11 -1.88
N PHE A 160 -6.79 -6.79 -3.18
CA PHE A 160 -6.55 -5.44 -3.69
C PHE A 160 -7.51 -4.40 -3.09
N LYS A 161 -8.81 -4.70 -3.05
CA LYS A 161 -9.80 -3.80 -2.42
C LYS A 161 -9.54 -3.58 -0.93
N ASN A 162 -8.97 -4.57 -0.25
CA ASN A 162 -8.62 -4.42 1.16
C ASN A 162 -7.34 -3.58 1.33
N LEU A 163 -6.35 -3.74 0.45
CA LEU A 163 -5.13 -2.90 0.42
C LEU A 163 -5.43 -1.41 0.17
N GLN A 164 -6.63 -1.07 -0.30
CA GLN A 164 -7.07 0.31 -0.46
C GLN A 164 -7.69 0.92 0.81
N LYS A 165 -7.97 0.11 1.84
CA LYS A 165 -8.49 0.61 3.11
C LYS A 165 -7.33 1.12 3.96
N GLU A 166 -7.50 2.29 4.56
CA GLU A 166 -6.48 2.97 5.38
C GLU A 166 -5.99 2.13 6.58
N ASP A 167 -6.81 1.21 7.08
CA ASP A 167 -6.56 0.44 8.31
C ASP A 167 -6.32 -1.06 8.10
N PHE A 168 -6.23 -1.53 6.85
CA PHE A 168 -6.17 -2.97 6.56
C PHE A 168 -4.79 -3.58 6.78
N LEU A 169 -3.77 -3.14 6.04
CA LEU A 169 -2.44 -3.74 6.15
C LEU A 169 -1.67 -3.10 7.30
N LYS A 170 -1.95 -3.58 8.51
CA LYS A 170 -1.22 -3.20 9.73
C LYS A 170 0.13 -3.89 9.78
N LEU A 171 1.19 -3.11 9.85
CA LEU A 171 2.57 -3.54 9.87
C LEU A 171 3.17 -3.25 11.25
N ASN A 172 3.96 -4.18 11.78
CA ASN A 172 4.53 -4.08 13.12
C ASN A 172 6.06 -4.13 13.06
N THR A 173 6.73 -3.20 13.74
CA THR A 173 8.20 -3.09 13.72
C THR A 173 8.90 -4.03 14.72
N ASN A 174 8.18 -4.59 15.69
CA ASN A 174 8.73 -5.54 16.64
C ASN A 174 9.27 -6.78 15.90
N GLN A 175 10.50 -7.20 16.23
CA GLN A 175 11.19 -8.33 15.61
C GLN A 175 11.20 -8.27 14.07
N LEU A 176 11.12 -7.07 13.49
CA LEU A 176 11.10 -6.84 12.05
C LEU A 176 9.92 -7.52 11.31
N ARG A 177 8.79 -7.80 11.99
CA ARG A 177 7.64 -8.48 11.37
C ARG A 177 7.18 -7.83 10.07
N TYR A 178 7.10 -6.49 10.04
CA TYR A 178 6.73 -5.75 8.83
C TYR A 178 7.61 -6.12 7.63
N LEU A 179 8.92 -6.26 7.85
CA LEU A 179 9.88 -6.52 6.79
C LEU A 179 9.56 -7.82 6.07
N TYR A 180 9.30 -8.90 6.84
CA TYR A 180 8.96 -10.20 6.26
C TYR A 180 7.57 -10.23 5.58
N VAL A 181 6.69 -9.28 5.89
CA VAL A 181 5.35 -9.18 5.27
C VAL A 181 5.40 -8.43 3.94
N VAL A 182 6.13 -7.31 3.87
CA VAL A 182 6.07 -6.41 2.69
C VAL A 182 7.30 -6.42 1.80
N ALA A 183 8.44 -6.96 2.25
CA ALA A 183 9.65 -6.96 1.42
C ALA A 183 9.48 -7.87 0.21
N GLY A 184 9.37 -7.25 -0.97
CA GLY A 184 9.04 -7.93 -2.21
C GLY A 184 8.73 -6.98 -3.34
N THR A 185 8.36 -7.53 -4.48
CA THR A 185 7.89 -6.77 -5.65
C THR A 185 6.42 -7.05 -5.89
N TYR A 186 5.64 -5.99 -5.94
CA TYR A 186 4.23 -5.99 -6.33
C TYR A 186 4.13 -5.62 -7.80
N VAL A 187 3.42 -6.41 -8.60
CA VAL A 187 3.21 -6.16 -10.03
C VAL A 187 1.72 -6.01 -10.30
N PHE A 188 1.33 -4.81 -10.70
CA PHE A 188 -0.04 -4.44 -11.03
C PHE A 188 -0.28 -4.63 -12.51
N VAL A 189 -1.28 -5.42 -12.86
CA VAL A 189 -1.66 -5.69 -14.25
C VAL A 189 -3.11 -5.31 -14.45
N PHE A 190 -3.37 -4.28 -15.26
CA PHE A 190 -4.71 -3.90 -15.71
C PHE A 190 -4.84 -4.15 -17.21
N ARG A 191 -6.06 -4.42 -17.68
CA ARG A 191 -6.27 -4.82 -19.08
C ARG A 191 -7.47 -4.16 -19.71
N ASP A 192 -7.29 -3.70 -20.94
CA ASP A 192 -8.35 -3.29 -21.86
C ASP A 192 -8.05 -3.85 -23.26
N GLY A 193 -8.75 -4.93 -23.64
CA GLY A 193 -8.48 -5.65 -24.89
C GLY A 193 -7.05 -6.21 -24.96
N HIS A 194 -6.25 -5.68 -25.89
CA HIS A 194 -4.83 -6.05 -26.10
C HIS A 194 -3.84 -5.10 -25.41
N GLN A 195 -4.34 -4.06 -24.74
CA GLN A 195 -3.51 -3.13 -23.99
C GLN A 195 -3.34 -3.65 -22.57
N ILE A 196 -2.08 -3.80 -22.15
CA ILE A 196 -1.69 -4.21 -20.81
C ILE A 196 -1.10 -3.00 -20.12
N TYR A 197 -1.76 -2.56 -19.05
CA TYR A 197 -1.30 -1.47 -18.22
C TYR A 197 -0.50 -2.04 -17.05
N LEU A 198 0.76 -1.62 -16.91
CA LEU A 198 1.70 -2.18 -15.94
C LEU A 198 2.24 -1.10 -14.99
N SER A 199 2.35 -1.48 -13.72
CA SER A 199 3.15 -0.76 -12.73
C SER A 199 3.77 -1.75 -11.75
N GLN A 200 4.87 -1.38 -11.11
CA GLN A 200 5.48 -2.19 -10.08
C GLN A 200 5.89 -1.39 -8.84
N LEU A 201 5.91 -2.05 -7.70
CA LEU A 201 6.48 -1.49 -6.48
C LEU A 201 7.39 -2.52 -5.84
N THR A 202 8.67 -2.20 -5.71
CA THR A 202 9.59 -3.00 -4.91
C THR A 202 9.73 -2.35 -3.55
N ILE A 203 9.39 -3.07 -2.48
CA ILE A 203 9.58 -2.60 -1.11
C ILE A 203 10.78 -3.33 -0.51
N THR A 204 11.65 -2.57 0.16
CA THR A 204 12.82 -3.09 0.88
C THR A 204 13.10 -2.28 2.14
N ASP A 205 14.03 -2.75 2.95
CA ASP A 205 14.67 -1.94 3.99
C ASP A 205 16.18 -2.20 3.99
N SER A 206 16.94 -1.23 3.49
CA SER A 206 18.38 -1.38 3.31
C SER A 206 19.17 -1.43 4.63
N ARG A 207 18.53 -1.28 5.80
CA ARG A 207 19.16 -1.54 7.10
C ARG A 207 19.30 -3.03 7.40
N TYR A 208 18.43 -3.86 6.80
CA TYR A 208 18.26 -5.27 7.16
C TYR A 208 18.46 -6.18 5.94
N THR A 209 19.38 -5.83 5.05
CA THR A 209 19.66 -6.60 3.83
C THR A 209 20.09 -8.04 4.12
N ASN A 210 20.68 -8.29 5.28
CA ASN A 210 21.06 -9.62 5.77
C ASN A 210 19.85 -10.48 6.22
N GLU A 211 18.69 -9.87 6.47
CA GLU A 211 17.45 -10.57 6.80
C GLU A 211 16.61 -10.89 5.55
N LEU A 212 16.95 -10.25 4.41
CA LEU A 212 16.27 -10.43 3.13
C LEU A 212 17.01 -11.45 2.27
N CYS A 213 16.28 -11.99 1.29
CA CYS A 213 16.87 -12.86 0.29
C CYS A 213 17.78 -12.05 -0.63
N LEU A 214 18.90 -12.63 -1.06
CA LEU A 214 19.67 -12.09 -2.17
C LEU A 214 18.73 -12.04 -3.38
N THR A 215 18.44 -10.85 -3.87
CA THR A 215 17.70 -10.70 -5.12
C THR A 215 18.58 -11.31 -6.21
N PRO A 216 18.17 -12.40 -6.88
CA PRO A 216 18.89 -12.82 -8.08
C PRO A 216 18.84 -11.62 -9.02
N ALA A 217 19.99 -11.18 -9.53
CA ALA A 217 20.04 -10.14 -10.55
C ALA A 217 19.13 -10.59 -11.70
N GLY A 218 17.96 -9.99 -11.81
CA GLY A 218 16.97 -10.40 -12.80
C GLY A 218 17.53 -10.11 -14.18
N GLU A 219 17.46 -11.10 -15.07
CA GLU A 219 17.55 -10.83 -16.51
C GLU A 219 16.36 -9.93 -16.88
N SER A 220 16.63 -8.65 -17.14
CA SER A 220 15.63 -7.71 -17.65
C SER A 220 15.09 -8.16 -19.01
N LEU A 221 13.89 -7.68 -19.35
CA LEU A 221 13.24 -7.90 -20.65
C LEU A 221 13.94 -7.12 -21.76
#